data_AF-A0A348WUT5-F1
#
_entry.id   AF-A0A348WUT5-F1
#
_cell.length_a   1.000
_cell.length_b   1.000
_cell.length_c   1.000
_cell.angle_alpha   90.00
_cell.angle_beta   90.00
_cell.angle_gamma   90.00
#
_symmetry.space_group_name_H-M   'P 1'
#
loop_
_entity.id
_entity.type
_entity.pdbx_description
1 polymer ?
#
loop_
_entity_poly.entity_id
_entity_poly.type
_entity_poly.pdbx_seq_one_letter_code
_entity_poly.pdbx_strand_id
1 'polypeptide(L)'
;MEEKNKIIPFPQANDFDKIIKIIDIEKEEDLKNKDYMLEYLDLGTERQISYYISACEFLGVIYKHKFTEFGIEIRNACLETRVLKLSQKIISLPVFGEIFLMKYLYNVDVNNSTISQMINDVYDISNIEVCNRRASTVKKWLAWIESNK
;
A
#
# COMPACT_ATOMS: atom_id res chain seq x y z
N MET A 1 0.64 -27.30 14.49
CA MET A 1 0.46 -26.96 13.07
C MET A 1 1.15 -25.63 12.86
N GLU A 2 2.31 -25.64 12.23
CA GLU A 2 3.05 -24.41 11.90
C GLU A 2 2.17 -23.55 10.98
N GLU A 3 1.78 -22.36 11.44
CA GLU A 3 1.14 -21.37 10.59
C GLU A 3 2.12 -21.07 9.45
N LYS A 4 1.80 -21.50 8.22
CA LYS A 4 2.52 -21.04 7.03
C LYS A 4 2.57 -19.52 7.09
N ASN A 5 3.76 -18.94 7.23
CA ASN A 5 3.99 -17.50 7.12
C ASN A 5 3.33 -17.02 5.82
N LYS A 6 2.16 -16.40 5.94
CA LYS A 6 1.41 -15.90 4.80
C LYS A 6 2.22 -14.75 4.23
N ILE A 7 2.81 -14.96 3.06
CA ILE A 7 3.56 -13.93 2.35
C ILE A 7 2.59 -12.78 2.06
N ILE A 8 2.88 -11.60 2.59
CA ILE A 8 2.10 -10.40 2.33
C ILE A 8 2.27 -10.06 0.85
N PRO A 9 1.19 -10.00 0.06
CA PRO A 9 1.29 -9.76 -1.37
C PRO A 9 1.74 -8.32 -1.63
N PHE A 10 2.48 -8.10 -2.71
CA PHE A 10 2.73 -6.76 -3.23
C PHE A 10 1.39 -6.03 -3.47
N PRO A 11 1.28 -4.74 -3.10
CA PRO A 11 0.00 -4.04 -3.04
C PRO A 11 -0.65 -3.89 -4.42
N GLN A 12 -1.99 -3.96 -4.44
CA GLN A 12 -2.85 -3.72 -5.61
C GLN A 12 -3.99 -2.75 -5.24
N ALA A 13 -3.64 -1.67 -4.53
CA ALA A 13 -4.56 -0.72 -3.90
C ALA A 13 -4.24 0.70 -4.38
N ASN A 14 -4.87 1.14 -5.46
CA ASN A 14 -4.47 2.37 -6.16
C ASN A 14 -4.85 3.67 -5.43
N ASP A 15 -5.84 3.66 -4.56
CA ASP A 15 -6.29 4.86 -3.85
C ASP A 15 -5.66 4.90 -2.45
N PHE A 16 -4.61 5.69 -2.29
CA PHE A 16 -3.90 5.75 -1.02
C PHE A 16 -4.76 6.41 0.08
N ASP A 17 -5.72 7.25 -0.26
CA ASP A 17 -6.61 7.87 0.74
C ASP A 17 -7.52 6.84 1.40
N LYS A 18 -7.84 5.73 0.72
CA LYS A 18 -8.52 4.59 1.36
C LYS A 18 -7.62 3.88 2.39
N ILE A 19 -6.30 3.90 2.24
CA ILE A 19 -5.37 3.39 3.27
C ILE A 19 -5.37 4.33 4.49
N ILE A 20 -5.40 5.66 4.26
CA ILE A 20 -5.54 6.66 5.31
C ILE A 20 -6.85 6.45 6.08
N LYS A 21 -7.97 6.24 5.38
CA LYS A 21 -9.26 5.90 6.02
C LYS A 21 -9.16 4.66 6.91
N ILE A 22 -8.48 3.60 6.46
CA ILE A 22 -8.30 2.39 7.28
C ILE A 22 -7.53 2.69 8.57
N ILE A 23 -6.52 3.55 8.50
CA ILE A 23 -5.77 3.99 9.68
C ILE A 23 -6.68 4.73 10.67
N ASP A 24 -7.68 5.45 10.18
CA ASP A 24 -8.62 6.22 11.00
C ASP A 24 -9.73 5.37 11.64
N ILE A 25 -9.81 4.06 11.32
CA ILE A 25 -10.78 3.16 11.94
C ILE A 25 -10.49 3.04 13.45
N GLU A 26 -11.48 3.44 14.25
CA GLU A 26 -11.34 3.48 15.70
C GLU A 26 -11.26 2.09 16.32
N LYS A 27 -12.20 1.21 15.96
CA LYS A 27 -12.35 -0.15 16.49
C LYS A 27 -11.72 -1.17 15.58
N GLU A 28 -10.78 -1.95 16.11
CA GLU A 28 -10.13 -3.02 15.32
C GLU A 28 -11.12 -4.10 14.85
N GLU A 29 -12.26 -4.25 15.53
CA GLU A 29 -13.32 -5.17 15.10
C GLU A 29 -13.84 -4.83 13.70
N ASP A 30 -13.91 -3.55 13.37
CA ASP A 30 -14.44 -3.05 12.11
C ASP A 30 -13.53 -3.40 10.91
N LEU A 31 -12.23 -3.62 11.15
CA LEU A 31 -11.29 -4.13 10.13
C LEU A 31 -11.64 -5.53 9.62
N LYS A 32 -12.48 -6.27 10.35
CA LYS A 32 -12.97 -7.61 9.97
C LYS A 32 -14.41 -7.59 9.47
N ASN A 33 -15.14 -6.50 9.71
CA ASN A 33 -16.52 -6.34 9.29
C ASN A 33 -16.54 -5.94 7.80
N LYS A 34 -16.82 -6.92 6.93
CA LYS A 34 -16.78 -6.71 5.49
C LYS A 34 -17.83 -5.70 5.01
N ASP A 35 -19.04 -5.75 5.55
CA ASP A 35 -20.12 -4.86 5.15
C ASP A 35 -19.78 -3.41 5.50
N TYR A 36 -19.29 -3.19 6.72
CA TYR A 36 -18.76 -1.89 7.14
C TYR A 36 -17.63 -1.42 6.21
N MET A 37 -16.66 -2.28 5.92
CA MET A 37 -15.51 -1.94 5.08
C MET A 37 -15.89 -1.63 3.63
N LEU A 38 -16.92 -2.29 3.08
CA LEU A 38 -17.43 -1.98 1.74
C LEU A 38 -18.00 -0.56 1.70
N GLU A 39 -18.82 -0.21 2.68
CA GLU A 39 -19.48 1.10 2.76
C GLU A 39 -18.47 2.21 3.10
N TYR A 40 -17.69 2.03 4.16
CA TYR A 40 -16.77 3.04 4.68
C TYR A 40 -15.67 3.43 3.68
N LEU A 41 -15.19 2.45 2.92
CA LEU A 41 -14.17 2.66 1.89
C LEU A 41 -14.75 2.88 0.50
N ASP A 42 -16.07 2.88 0.31
CA ASP A 42 -16.71 3.00 -1.01
C ASP A 42 -16.11 2.01 -2.03
N LEU A 43 -16.24 0.71 -1.71
CA LEU A 43 -15.72 -0.39 -2.51
C LEU A 43 -16.86 -1.18 -3.16
N GLY A 44 -16.65 -1.60 -4.40
CA GLY A 44 -17.65 -2.36 -5.16
C GLY A 44 -17.66 -3.86 -4.87
N THR A 45 -16.61 -4.41 -4.26
CA THR A 45 -16.50 -5.86 -4.01
C THR A 45 -15.67 -6.20 -2.77
N GLU A 46 -15.98 -7.32 -2.10
CA GLU A 46 -15.19 -7.81 -0.95
C GLU A 46 -13.73 -8.09 -1.32
N ARG A 47 -13.47 -8.45 -2.58
CA ARG A 47 -12.10 -8.65 -3.06
C ARG A 47 -11.26 -7.38 -2.93
N GLN A 48 -11.85 -6.19 -3.14
CA GLN A 48 -11.13 -4.94 -2.97
C GLN A 48 -10.75 -4.69 -1.50
N ILE A 49 -11.57 -5.11 -0.53
CA ILE A 49 -11.21 -5.04 0.89
C ILE A 49 -9.90 -5.79 1.13
N SER A 50 -9.77 -7.00 0.58
CA SER A 50 -8.55 -7.79 0.73
C SER A 50 -7.29 -7.10 0.18
N TYR A 51 -7.42 -6.32 -0.90
CA TYR A 51 -6.30 -5.57 -1.47
C TYR A 51 -5.88 -4.41 -0.58
N TYR A 52 -6.84 -3.69 0.01
CA TYR A 52 -6.55 -2.58 0.92
C TYR A 52 -6.00 -3.04 2.26
N ILE A 53 -6.55 -4.11 2.85
CA ILE A 53 -6.00 -4.72 4.07
C ILE A 53 -4.58 -5.23 3.82
N SER A 54 -4.34 -5.96 2.73
CA SER A 54 -2.99 -6.45 2.40
C SER A 54 -2.02 -5.30 2.14
N ALA A 55 -2.47 -4.17 1.60
CA ALA A 55 -1.64 -2.98 1.42
C ALA A 55 -1.26 -2.34 2.77
N CYS A 56 -2.17 -2.29 3.74
CA CYS A 56 -1.87 -1.85 5.10
C CYS A 56 -0.89 -2.81 5.79
N GLU A 57 -1.03 -4.12 5.56
CA GLU A 57 -0.07 -5.12 6.03
C GLU A 57 1.31 -4.96 5.36
N PHE A 58 1.35 -4.66 4.07
CA PHE A 58 2.58 -4.44 3.32
C PHE A 58 3.35 -3.20 3.80
N LEU A 59 2.62 -2.15 4.19
CA LEU A 59 3.19 -0.97 4.83
C LEU A 59 3.58 -1.22 6.30
N GLY A 60 3.22 -2.37 6.88
CA GLY A 60 3.45 -2.69 8.27
C GLY A 60 2.59 -1.88 9.24
N VAL A 61 1.49 -1.29 8.78
CA VAL A 61 0.54 -0.51 9.60
C VAL A 61 -0.38 -1.45 10.37
N ILE A 62 -0.80 -2.55 9.74
CA ILE A 62 -1.66 -3.57 10.31
C ILE A 62 -0.97 -4.92 10.22
N TYR A 63 -1.25 -5.82 11.15
CA TYR A 63 -0.91 -7.23 11.03
C TYR A 63 -2.03 -8.08 11.61
N LYS A 64 -2.57 -9.04 10.83
CA LYS A 64 -3.70 -9.89 11.25
C LYS A 64 -4.90 -9.08 11.79
N HIS A 65 -5.25 -7.98 11.10
CA HIS A 65 -6.34 -7.04 11.47
C HIS A 65 -6.15 -6.35 12.83
N LYS A 66 -4.91 -6.13 13.26
CA LYS A 66 -4.57 -5.28 14.42
C LYS A 66 -3.55 -4.24 14.03
N PHE A 67 -3.59 -3.07 14.66
CA PHE A 67 -2.56 -2.07 14.43
C PHE A 67 -1.23 -2.51 15.04
N THR A 68 -0.16 -2.34 14.27
CA THR A 68 1.21 -2.54 14.76
C THR A 68 1.65 -1.32 15.58
N GLU A 69 2.84 -1.37 16.19
CA GLU A 69 3.45 -0.18 16.82
C GLU A 69 3.55 0.99 15.84
N PHE A 70 3.98 0.73 14.60
CA PHE A 70 4.00 1.74 13.54
C PHE A 70 2.59 2.24 13.21
N GLY A 71 1.59 1.36 13.12
CA GLY A 71 0.20 1.76 12.90
C GLY A 71 -0.32 2.69 13.99
N ILE A 72 -0.08 2.36 15.26
CA ILE A 72 -0.48 3.18 16.42
C ILE A 72 0.25 4.53 16.41
N GLU A 73 1.54 4.54 16.09
CA GLU A 73 2.34 5.76 15.95
C GLU A 73 1.76 6.70 14.89
N ILE A 74 1.36 6.17 13.72
CA ILE A 74 0.71 6.96 12.67
C ILE A 74 -0.67 7.45 13.12
N ARG A 75 -1.47 6.63 13.80
CA ARG A 75 -2.81 7.03 14.30
C ARG A 75 -2.76 8.20 15.27
N ASN A 76 -1.73 8.24 16.11
CA ASN A 76 -1.57 9.28 17.13
C ASN A 76 -0.85 10.54 16.61
N ALA A 77 -0.38 10.52 15.36
CA ALA A 77 0.35 11.64 14.76
C ALA A 77 -0.61 12.65 14.11
N CYS A 78 -0.21 13.93 14.08
CA CYS A 78 -0.89 14.94 13.28
C CYS A 78 -0.77 14.62 11.78
N LEU A 79 -1.66 15.20 10.96
CA LEU A 79 -1.77 14.88 9.54
C LEU A 79 -0.43 15.02 8.79
N GLU A 80 0.30 16.10 9.05
CA GLU A 80 1.59 16.38 8.40
C GLU A 80 2.63 15.30 8.73
N THR A 81 2.65 14.87 9.99
CA THR A 81 3.56 13.82 10.45
C THR A 81 3.17 12.46 9.86
N ARG A 82 1.86 12.18 9.71
CA ARG A 82 1.38 10.96 9.04
C ARG A 82 1.84 10.91 7.59
N VAL A 83 1.62 12.00 6.84
CA VAL A 83 2.03 12.12 5.44
C VAL A 83 3.53 11.90 5.31
N LEU A 84 4.33 12.56 6.15
CA LEU A 84 5.79 12.41 6.12
C LEU A 84 6.23 10.97 6.37
N LYS A 85 5.74 10.33 7.45
CA LYS A 85 6.15 8.96 7.81
C LYS A 85 5.70 7.93 6.80
N LEU A 86 4.48 8.05 6.26
CA LEU A 86 3.98 7.17 5.21
C LEU A 86 4.77 7.37 3.91
N SER A 87 5.10 8.61 3.55
CA SER A 87 5.94 8.90 2.38
C SER A 87 7.33 8.29 2.51
N GLN A 88 7.98 8.44 3.67
CA GLN A 88 9.25 7.80 3.98
C GLN A 88 9.16 6.28 3.88
N LYS A 89 8.09 5.69 4.43
CA LYS A 89 7.85 4.25 4.35
C LYS A 89 7.70 3.79 2.91
N ILE A 90 6.89 4.48 2.08
CA ILE A 90 6.69 4.13 0.67
C ILE A 90 8.02 4.19 -0.09
N ILE A 91 8.78 5.28 0.03
CA ILE A 91 10.03 5.48 -0.70
C ILE A 91 11.11 4.48 -0.26
N SER A 92 11.05 3.98 0.99
CA SER A 92 11.97 2.95 1.47
C SER A 92 11.76 1.56 0.85
N LEU A 93 10.64 1.32 0.15
CA LEU A 93 10.33 0.03 -0.45
C LEU A 93 11.09 -0.15 -1.78
N PRO A 94 11.67 -1.33 -2.09
CA PRO A 94 12.61 -1.50 -3.19
C PRO A 94 12.15 -0.93 -4.55
N VAL A 95 10.98 -1.36 -5.04
CA VAL A 95 10.45 -0.90 -6.32
C VAL A 95 10.02 0.57 -6.26
N PHE A 96 9.40 1.01 -5.16
CA PHE A 96 8.91 2.39 -5.04
C PHE A 96 10.07 3.39 -4.97
N GLY A 97 11.10 3.06 -4.20
CA GLY A 97 12.32 3.86 -4.06
C GLY A 97 13.07 3.98 -5.37
N GLU A 98 13.24 2.87 -6.11
CA GLU A 98 13.89 2.90 -7.42
C GLU A 98 13.16 3.83 -8.39
N ILE A 99 11.84 3.68 -8.53
CA ILE A 99 11.03 4.54 -9.40
C ILE A 99 11.05 6.01 -8.93
N PHE A 100 11.05 6.25 -7.62
CA PHE A 100 11.21 7.59 -7.07
C PHE A 100 12.57 8.19 -7.45
N LEU A 101 13.67 7.46 -7.29
CA LEU A 101 15.02 7.93 -7.65
C LEU A 101 15.14 8.19 -9.16
N MET A 102 14.64 7.28 -10.00
CA MET A 102 14.59 7.45 -11.46
C MET A 102 13.88 8.75 -11.86
N LYS A 103 12.75 9.04 -11.24
CA LYS A 103 11.99 10.27 -11.51
C LYS A 103 12.71 11.52 -11.02
N TYR A 104 13.18 11.54 -9.77
CA TYR A 104 13.63 12.76 -9.10
C TYR A 104 15.11 13.08 -9.25
N LEU A 105 15.98 12.07 -9.37
CA LEU A 105 17.41 12.29 -9.55
C LEU A 105 17.82 12.27 -11.03
N TYR A 106 17.15 11.44 -11.83
CA TYR A 106 17.53 11.22 -13.23
C TYR A 106 16.54 11.81 -14.24
N ASN A 107 15.42 12.39 -13.78
CA ASN A 107 14.38 12.96 -14.63
C ASN A 107 13.82 11.95 -15.66
N VAL A 108 13.71 10.67 -15.26
CA VAL A 108 13.19 9.57 -16.08
C VAL A 108 11.79 9.20 -15.62
N ASP A 109 10.80 9.33 -16.50
CA ASP A 109 9.46 8.78 -16.26
C ASP A 109 9.40 7.31 -16.71
N VAL A 110 9.18 6.42 -15.76
CA VAL A 110 9.22 4.97 -15.99
C VAL A 110 7.84 4.46 -16.41
N ASN A 111 7.78 3.76 -17.53
CA ASN A 111 6.53 3.20 -18.04
C ASN A 111 6.08 1.97 -17.21
N ASN A 112 4.81 1.57 -17.37
CA ASN A 112 4.26 0.45 -16.59
C ASN A 112 4.97 -0.87 -16.88
N SER A 113 5.42 -1.14 -18.11
CA SER A 113 6.12 -2.37 -18.45
C SER A 113 7.43 -2.53 -17.68
N THR A 114 8.21 -1.46 -17.54
CA THR A 114 9.47 -1.48 -16.78
C THR A 114 9.20 -1.67 -15.28
N ILE A 115 8.20 -1.00 -14.72
CA ILE A 115 7.80 -1.19 -13.32
C ILE A 115 7.33 -2.65 -13.10
N SER A 116 6.53 -3.20 -14.02
CA SER A 116 6.07 -4.59 -13.96
C SER A 116 7.22 -5.59 -13.96
N GLN A 117 8.25 -5.36 -14.78
CA GLN A 117 9.45 -6.19 -14.81
C GLN A 117 10.19 -6.12 -13.48
N MET A 118 10.41 -4.91 -12.93
CA MET A 118 11.02 -4.74 -11.61
C MET A 118 10.24 -5.45 -10.49
N ILE A 119 8.90 -5.41 -10.54
CA ILE A 119 8.05 -6.14 -9.59
C ILE A 119 8.24 -7.65 -9.75
N ASN A 120 8.28 -8.16 -10.98
CA ASN A 120 8.53 -9.57 -11.27
C ASN A 120 9.90 -10.01 -10.73
N ASP A 121 10.96 -9.25 -11.02
CA ASP A 121 12.33 -9.58 -10.66
C ASP A 121 12.55 -9.58 -9.13
N VAL A 122 11.95 -8.61 -8.42
CA VAL A 122 12.17 -8.44 -6.96
C VAL A 122 11.27 -9.35 -6.13
N TYR A 123 10.07 -9.67 -6.60
CA TYR A 123 9.05 -10.39 -5.81
C TYR A 123 8.63 -11.74 -6.39
N ASP A 124 9.27 -12.21 -7.46
CA ASP A 124 9.06 -13.52 -8.11
C ASP A 124 7.58 -13.76 -8.53
N ILE A 125 6.92 -12.72 -9.04
CA ILE A 125 5.52 -12.79 -9.48
C ILE A 125 5.48 -13.12 -10.97
N SER A 126 5.30 -14.39 -11.32
CA SER A 126 5.37 -14.87 -12.72
C SER A 126 4.26 -14.35 -13.65
N ASN A 127 3.16 -13.82 -13.11
CA ASN A 127 2.04 -13.34 -13.93
C ASN A 127 2.21 -11.85 -14.30
N ILE A 128 2.52 -11.59 -15.57
CA ILE A 128 2.75 -10.24 -16.10
C ILE A 128 1.53 -9.31 -15.98
N GLU A 129 0.30 -9.83 -16.11
CA GLU A 129 -0.92 -9.03 -15.96
C GLU A 129 -1.12 -8.59 -14.50
N VAL A 130 -0.79 -9.47 -13.55
CA VAL A 130 -0.77 -9.14 -12.12
C VAL A 130 0.27 -8.05 -11.85
N CYS A 131 1.47 -8.17 -12.41
CA CYS A 131 2.50 -7.14 -12.30
C CYS A 131 2.05 -5.81 -12.90
N ASN A 132 1.40 -5.80 -14.06
CA ASN A 132 0.87 -4.58 -14.69
C ASN A 132 -0.19 -3.86 -13.83
N ARG A 133 -1.08 -4.61 -13.17
CA ARG A 133 -2.01 -4.00 -12.21
C ARG A 133 -1.28 -3.40 -11.00
N ARG A 134 -0.26 -4.08 -10.49
CA ARG A 134 0.56 -3.63 -9.34
C ARG A 134 1.47 -2.45 -9.68
N ALA A 135 1.95 -2.35 -10.91
CA ALA A 135 2.72 -1.20 -11.40
C ALA A 135 1.90 0.10 -11.32
N SER A 136 0.59 0.02 -11.58
CA SER A 136 -0.32 1.16 -11.41
C SER A 136 -0.40 1.63 -9.96
N THR A 137 -0.33 0.70 -8.99
CA THR A 137 -0.29 1.03 -7.56
C THR A 137 0.97 1.82 -7.21
N VAL A 138 2.14 1.41 -7.73
CA VAL A 138 3.40 2.15 -7.54
C VAL A 138 3.26 3.60 -7.98
N LYS A 139 2.80 3.83 -9.23
CA LYS A 139 2.61 5.18 -9.76
C LYS A 139 1.62 6.00 -8.93
N LYS A 140 0.50 5.40 -8.53
CA LYS A 140 -0.54 6.11 -7.78
C LYS A 140 -0.09 6.50 -6.38
N TRP A 141 0.69 5.66 -5.70
CA TRP A 141 1.23 6.01 -4.39
C TRP A 141 2.29 7.10 -4.48
N LEU A 142 3.18 7.06 -5.48
CA LEU A 142 4.15 8.14 -5.70
C LEU A 142 3.46 9.45 -6.09
N ALA A 143 2.40 9.39 -6.90
CA ALA A 143 1.57 10.56 -7.20
C ALA A 143 0.83 11.09 -5.96
N TRP A 144 0.41 10.21 -5.04
CA TRP A 144 -0.16 10.65 -3.76
C TRP A 144 0.86 11.40 -2.91
N ILE A 145 2.11 10.93 -2.84
CA ILE A 145 3.19 11.66 -2.16
C ILE A 145 3.33 13.06 -2.78
N GLU A 146 3.38 13.16 -4.11
CA GLU A 146 3.48 14.43 -4.84
C GLU A 146 2.39 15.43 -4.52
N SER A 147 1.14 14.96 -4.43
CA SER A 147 -0.01 15.81 -4.11
C SER A 147 -0.05 16.26 -2.65
N ASN A 148 0.76 15.67 -1.77
CA ASN A 148 0.83 15.95 -0.34
C ASN A 148 2.23 16.45 0.11
N LYS A 149 3.06 16.92 -0.83
CA LYS A 149 4.35 17.56 -0.54
C LYS A 149 4.19 18.97 0.01
#